data_AF-A0A0A6VB67-F1
#
_entry.id   AF-A0A0A6VB67-F1
#
_cell.length_a   1.000
_cell.length_b   1.000
_cell.length_c   1.000
_cell.angle_alpha   90.00
_cell.angle_beta   90.00
_cell.angle_gamma   90.00
#
_symmetry.space_group_name_H-M   'P 1'
#
loop_
_entity.id
_entity.type
_entity.pdbx_description
1 polymer ?
#
loop_
_entity_poly.entity_id
_entity_poly.type
_entity_poly.pdbx_seq_one_letter_code
_entity_poly.pdbx_strand_id
1 'polypeptide(L)'
;GTSDTVTVFLNYTKALESFHRGTSENSQYVTNSQYSKLRSKMIKAIEDEIDTEFKDKLRGALSYAHHYEFGKRLMHCFEDIDNEIKGIIFTEHNVELLANHIKQSRNYYTHFGKKQEGVIDEGFDLYFTNILLKTVLFYWIAKELSFTDELLKGWLDEDYNLKDMLKRSLTLL
;
A
#
# COMPACT_ATOMS: atom_id res chain seq x y z
N GLY A 1 14.00 -9.79 -18.32
CA GLY A 1 13.54 -8.44 -17.96
C GLY A 1 12.25 -8.58 -17.18
N THR A 2 12.01 -7.71 -16.21
CA THR A 2 10.75 -7.70 -15.45
C THR A 2 9.59 -7.48 -16.42
N SER A 3 8.57 -8.32 -16.38
CA SER A 3 7.39 -8.22 -17.24
C SER A 3 6.66 -6.89 -17.05
N ASP A 4 5.97 -6.43 -18.09
CA ASP A 4 5.21 -5.16 -18.07
C ASP A 4 4.20 -5.15 -16.92
N THR A 5 3.53 -6.28 -16.64
CA THR A 5 2.54 -6.40 -15.56
C THR A 5 3.14 -6.19 -14.17
N VAL A 6 4.34 -6.72 -13.92
CA VAL A 6 5.07 -6.54 -12.64
C VAL A 6 5.52 -5.09 -12.49
N THR A 7 5.99 -4.47 -13.57
CA THR A 7 6.38 -3.06 -13.58
C THR A 7 5.19 -2.17 -13.26
N VAL A 8 4.03 -2.42 -13.88
CA VAL A 8 2.77 -1.71 -13.61
C VAL A 8 2.35 -1.88 -12.14
N PHE A 9 2.45 -3.09 -11.60
CA PHE A 9 2.16 -3.36 -10.19
C PHE A 9 3.04 -2.56 -9.23
N LEU A 10 4.34 -2.59 -9.43
CA LEU A 10 5.28 -1.82 -8.62
C LEU A 10 5.03 -0.31 -8.73
N ASN A 11 4.60 0.18 -9.90
CA ASN A 11 4.26 1.58 -10.09
C ASN A 11 2.99 1.97 -9.34
N TYR A 12 1.92 1.18 -9.39
CA TYR A 12 0.69 1.48 -8.64
C TYR A 12 0.90 1.42 -7.12
N THR A 13 1.63 0.44 -6.62
CA THR A 13 1.95 0.37 -5.18
C THR A 13 2.75 1.58 -4.72
N LYS A 14 3.77 2.00 -5.48
CA LYS A 14 4.54 3.24 -5.19
C LYS A 14 3.70 4.51 -5.30
N ALA A 15 2.79 4.56 -6.27
CA ALA A 15 1.90 5.71 -6.46
C ALA A 15 0.94 5.86 -5.29
N LEU A 16 0.28 4.78 -4.85
CA LEU A 16 -0.57 4.78 -3.65
C LEU A 16 0.22 5.17 -2.40
N GLU A 17 1.41 4.60 -2.20
CA GLU A 17 2.27 4.94 -1.06
C GLU A 17 2.62 6.43 -1.03
N SER A 18 3.00 6.98 -2.19
CA SER A 18 3.37 8.39 -2.34
C SER A 18 2.18 9.31 -2.19
N PHE A 19 1.03 8.94 -2.75
CA PHE A 19 -0.22 9.68 -2.65
C PHE A 19 -0.67 9.78 -1.20
N HIS A 20 -0.84 8.65 -0.51
CA HIS A 20 -1.21 8.63 0.91
C HIS A 20 -0.21 9.45 1.75
N ARG A 21 1.10 9.38 1.46
CA ARG A 21 2.09 10.17 2.19
C ARG A 21 1.92 11.68 1.96
N GLY A 22 1.49 12.10 0.77
CA GLY A 22 1.32 13.50 0.41
C GLY A 22 0.01 14.12 0.89
N THR A 23 -1.04 13.32 1.04
CA THR A 23 -2.41 13.82 1.32
C THR A 23 -2.97 13.42 2.68
N SER A 24 -2.44 12.39 3.34
CA SER A 24 -2.94 11.96 4.65
C SER A 24 -2.34 12.78 5.79
N GLU A 25 -3.21 13.32 6.64
CA GLU A 25 -2.82 13.96 7.91
C GLU A 25 -2.12 12.98 8.86
N ASN A 26 -2.45 11.68 8.78
CA ASN A 26 -1.98 10.61 9.65
C ASN A 26 -1.04 9.65 8.92
N SER A 27 0.17 10.10 8.59
CA SER A 27 1.16 9.28 7.87
C SER A 27 2.30 8.71 8.74
N GLN A 28 2.20 8.87 10.06
CA GLN A 28 3.22 8.53 11.04
C GLN A 28 2.61 7.90 12.31
N TYR A 29 3.35 6.99 12.98
CA TYR A 29 2.97 6.39 14.27
C TYR A 29 3.02 7.39 15.42
N VAL A 30 3.95 8.35 15.33
CA VAL A 30 4.16 9.44 16.28
C VAL A 30 4.61 10.66 15.49
N THR A 31 4.33 11.84 16.01
CA THR A 31 4.76 13.09 15.37
C THR A 31 6.28 13.18 15.28
N ASN A 32 6.79 13.92 14.30
CA ASN A 32 8.23 14.23 14.16
C ASN A 32 8.86 14.73 15.49
N SER A 33 8.14 15.57 16.24
CA SER A 33 8.62 16.11 17.52
C SER A 33 8.76 15.03 18.60
N GLN A 34 7.76 14.15 18.73
CA GLN A 34 7.82 13.01 19.65
C GLN A 34 8.92 12.04 19.23
N TYR A 35 9.04 11.75 17.93
CA TYR A 35 10.03 10.80 17.43
C TYR A 35 11.46 11.31 17.57
N SER A 36 11.73 12.59 17.32
CA SER A 36 13.08 13.16 17.45
C SER A 36 13.67 12.90 18.84
N LYS A 37 12.86 13.09 19.89
CA LYS A 37 13.26 12.81 21.29
C LYS A 37 13.51 11.32 21.52
N LEU A 38 12.63 10.45 21.02
CA LEU A 38 12.76 9.00 21.16
C LEU A 38 13.99 8.47 20.40
N ARG A 39 14.18 8.91 19.15
CA ARG A 39 15.30 8.57 18.27
C ARG A 39 16.64 8.93 18.90
N SER A 40 16.76 10.12 19.51
CA SER A 40 17.99 10.50 20.20
C SER A 40 18.33 9.54 21.34
N LYS A 41 17.33 9.12 22.13
CA LYS A 41 17.53 8.12 23.20
C LYS A 41 17.95 6.76 22.65
N MET A 42 17.28 6.28 21.58
CA MET A 42 17.61 5.01 20.93
C MET A 42 19.02 5.01 20.37
N ILE A 43 19.44 6.08 19.68
CA ILE A 43 20.81 6.18 19.13
C ILE A 43 21.87 6.22 20.23
N LYS A 44 21.61 6.94 21.33
CA LYS A 44 22.53 6.99 22.48
C LYS A 44 22.66 5.65 23.22
N ALA A 45 21.66 4.78 23.10
CA ALA A 45 21.68 3.45 23.69
C ALA A 45 22.46 2.43 22.85
N ILE A 46 22.87 2.77 21.62
CA ILE A 46 23.72 1.92 20.78
C ILE A 46 25.13 1.99 21.35
N GLU A 47 25.66 0.86 21.81
CA GLU A 47 27.00 0.77 22.43
C GLU A 47 28.11 1.25 21.50
N ASP A 48 29.19 1.79 22.07
CA ASP A 48 30.29 2.32 21.29
C ASP A 48 31.21 1.25 20.70
N GLU A 49 31.18 0.03 21.23
CA GLU A 49 32.08 -1.06 20.86
C GLU A 49 31.60 -1.87 19.64
N ILE A 50 30.40 -1.60 19.14
CA ILE A 50 29.84 -2.27 17.97
C ILE A 50 30.42 -1.68 16.69
N ASP A 51 30.55 -2.54 15.67
CA ASP A 51 31.01 -2.18 14.33
C ASP A 51 30.31 -0.93 13.76
N THR A 52 31.09 -0.09 13.07
CA THR A 52 30.62 1.21 12.59
C THR A 52 29.62 1.08 11.45
N GLU A 53 29.80 0.13 10.53
CA GLU A 53 28.83 -0.10 9.45
C GLU A 53 27.49 -0.57 10.01
N PHE A 54 27.54 -1.45 11.01
CA PHE A 54 26.34 -1.91 11.69
C PHE A 54 25.62 -0.77 12.43
N LYS A 55 26.35 0.13 13.11
CA LYS A 55 25.77 1.34 13.72
C LYS A 55 25.09 2.24 12.71
N ASP A 56 25.72 2.48 11.57
CA ASP A 56 25.15 3.36 10.55
C ASP A 56 23.92 2.74 9.89
N LYS A 57 23.91 1.41 9.71
CA LYS A 57 22.70 0.67 9.31
C LYS A 57 21.56 0.84 10.32
N LEU A 58 21.83 0.72 11.61
CA LEU A 58 20.82 0.94 12.67
C LEU A 58 20.33 2.39 12.67
N ARG A 59 21.23 3.37 12.58
CA ARG A 59 20.87 4.79 12.52
C ARG A 59 20.01 5.11 11.30
N GLY A 60 20.31 4.49 10.16
CA GLY A 60 19.54 4.60 8.92
C GLY A 60 18.13 4.03 9.07
N ALA A 61 17.99 2.83 9.64
CA ALA A 61 16.69 2.22 9.93
C ALA A 61 15.85 3.10 10.87
N LEU A 62 16.47 3.68 11.90
CA LEU A 62 15.85 4.62 12.84
C LEU A 62 15.56 6.01 12.24
N SER A 63 15.95 6.33 11.01
CA SER A 63 15.59 7.63 10.40
C SER A 63 14.11 7.69 10.02
N TYR A 64 13.52 6.54 9.65
CA TYR A 64 12.17 6.48 9.10
C TYR A 64 11.22 5.56 9.86
N ALA A 65 11.66 4.92 10.95
CA ALA A 65 10.83 3.95 11.67
C ALA A 65 9.56 4.52 12.34
N HIS A 66 9.39 5.84 12.39
CA HIS A 66 8.12 6.46 12.81
C HIS A 66 7.10 6.63 11.68
N HIS A 67 7.50 6.46 10.42
CA HIS A 67 6.58 6.51 9.29
C HIS A 67 5.82 5.19 9.18
N TYR A 68 4.56 5.26 8.75
CA TYR A 68 3.84 4.05 8.40
C TYR A 68 4.54 3.31 7.26
N GLU A 69 4.64 1.99 7.42
CA GLU A 69 5.04 1.09 6.35
C GLU A 69 3.96 1.01 5.27
N PHE A 70 4.33 0.53 4.08
CA PHE A 70 3.41 0.38 2.95
C PHE A 70 2.12 -0.35 3.32
N GLY A 71 2.20 -1.47 4.05
CA GLY A 71 1.02 -2.26 4.42
C GLY A 71 -0.01 -1.45 5.23
N LYS A 72 0.44 -0.64 6.19
CA LYS A 72 -0.46 0.20 6.99
C LYS A 72 -1.10 1.32 6.16
N ARG A 73 -0.33 1.93 5.26
CA ARG A 73 -0.86 2.95 4.32
C ARG A 73 -1.89 2.35 3.36
N LEU A 74 -1.61 1.14 2.86
CA LEU A 74 -2.52 0.42 1.97
C LEU A 74 -3.84 0.09 2.68
N MET A 75 -3.78 -0.37 3.93
CA MET A 75 -4.98 -0.61 4.75
C MET A 75 -5.80 0.65 4.93
N HIS A 76 -5.18 1.79 5.27
CA HIS A 76 -5.90 3.06 5.35
C HIS A 76 -6.57 3.43 4.02
N CYS A 77 -5.83 3.29 2.90
CA CYS A 77 -6.40 3.50 1.57
C CYS A 77 -7.57 2.57 1.22
N PHE A 78 -7.72 1.43 1.89
CA PHE A 78 -8.83 0.50 1.65
C PHE A 78 -9.98 0.74 2.64
N GLU A 79 -9.68 0.94 3.92
CA GLU A 79 -10.66 1.11 5.00
C GLU A 79 -11.36 2.48 4.97
N ASP A 80 -10.66 3.53 4.54
CA ASP A 80 -11.22 4.89 4.54
C ASP A 80 -12.06 5.19 3.27
N ILE A 81 -12.21 4.23 2.36
CA ILE A 81 -13.15 4.34 1.24
C ILE A 81 -14.59 4.29 1.76
N ASP A 82 -15.48 5.11 1.19
CA ASP A 82 -16.91 5.07 1.46
C ASP A 82 -17.45 3.63 1.39
N ASN A 83 -18.35 3.26 2.30
CA ASN A 83 -18.77 1.87 2.47
C ASN A 83 -19.52 1.31 1.27
N GLU A 84 -20.30 2.12 0.54
CA GLU A 84 -21.01 1.65 -0.64
C GLU A 84 -20.03 1.41 -1.79
N ILE A 85 -19.11 2.34 -2.01
CA ILE A 85 -18.03 2.20 -3.02
C ILE A 85 -17.12 1.02 -2.67
N LYS A 86 -16.76 0.87 -1.40
CA LYS A 86 -15.95 -0.25 -0.88
C LYS A 86 -16.64 -1.59 -1.18
N GLY A 87 -17.96 -1.66 -1.03
CA GLY A 87 -18.76 -2.83 -1.40
C GLY A 87 -18.68 -3.18 -2.88
N ILE A 88 -18.50 -2.18 -3.76
CA ILE A 88 -18.30 -2.38 -5.20
C ILE A 88 -16.87 -2.81 -5.51
N ILE A 89 -15.86 -2.20 -4.86
CA ILE A 89 -14.44 -2.45 -5.13
C ILE A 89 -13.97 -3.81 -4.61
N PHE A 90 -14.39 -4.19 -3.39
CA PHE A 90 -13.85 -5.36 -2.67
C PHE A 90 -14.86 -6.50 -2.47
N THR A 91 -16.12 -6.37 -2.93
CA THR A 91 -17.19 -7.39 -2.96
C THR A 91 -17.01 -8.61 -2.02
N GLU A 92 -17.49 -8.58 -0.78
CA GLU A 92 -17.45 -9.72 0.19
C GLU A 92 -16.07 -10.28 0.58
N HIS A 93 -14.96 -9.69 0.13
CA HIS A 93 -13.63 -10.23 0.42
C HIS A 93 -12.98 -9.66 1.68
N ASN A 94 -12.06 -10.44 2.23
CA ASN A 94 -11.23 -10.03 3.36
C ASN A 94 -10.15 -9.03 2.89
N VAL A 95 -10.45 -7.74 3.05
CA VAL A 95 -9.59 -6.60 2.70
C VAL A 95 -8.21 -6.67 3.37
N GLU A 96 -8.14 -7.18 4.60
CA GLU A 96 -6.88 -7.33 5.34
C GLU A 96 -5.97 -8.38 4.69
N LEU A 97 -6.55 -9.54 4.34
CA LEU A 97 -5.81 -10.60 3.65
C LEU A 97 -5.29 -10.13 2.29
N LEU A 98 -6.12 -9.40 1.53
CA LEU A 98 -5.74 -8.80 0.26
C LEU A 98 -4.56 -7.83 0.41
N ALA A 99 -4.64 -6.91 1.37
CA ALA A 99 -3.58 -5.95 1.63
C ALA A 99 -2.27 -6.64 2.01
N ASN A 100 -2.34 -7.73 2.78
CA ASN A 100 -1.17 -8.53 3.13
C ASN A 100 -0.56 -9.21 1.89
N HIS A 101 -1.36 -9.82 1.02
CA HIS A 101 -0.89 -10.41 -0.24
C HIS A 101 -0.23 -9.38 -1.16
N ILE A 102 -0.82 -8.18 -1.29
CA ILE A 102 -0.24 -7.07 -2.07
C ILE A 102 1.09 -6.62 -1.46
N LYS A 103 1.18 -6.48 -0.13
CA LYS A 103 2.42 -6.15 0.59
C LYS A 103 3.52 -7.19 0.33
N GLN A 104 3.21 -8.47 0.50
CA GLN A 104 4.16 -9.57 0.27
C GLN A 104 4.64 -9.60 -1.18
N SER A 105 3.71 -9.43 -2.13
CA SER A 105 4.00 -9.36 -3.56
C SER A 105 4.91 -8.19 -3.90
N ARG A 106 4.64 -6.99 -3.36
CA ARG A 106 5.50 -5.80 -3.54
C ARG A 106 6.90 -6.06 -3.00
N ASN A 107 7.03 -6.66 -1.83
CA ASN A 107 8.33 -7.00 -1.25
C ASN A 107 9.08 -8.02 -2.11
N TYR A 108 8.40 -9.06 -2.59
CA TYR A 108 8.95 -10.07 -3.48
C TYR A 108 9.45 -9.45 -4.80
N TYR A 109 8.60 -8.71 -5.52
CA TYR A 109 8.96 -8.12 -6.81
C TYR A 109 9.96 -6.96 -6.72
N THR A 110 10.14 -6.34 -5.54
CA THR A 110 11.16 -5.30 -5.34
C THR A 110 12.55 -5.89 -5.08
N HIS A 111 12.63 -7.01 -4.35
CA HIS A 111 13.90 -7.57 -3.91
C HIS A 111 14.27 -8.89 -4.59
N PHE A 112 13.36 -9.48 -5.38
CA PHE A 112 13.47 -10.81 -5.98
C PHE A 112 13.98 -11.87 -4.99
N GLY A 113 13.48 -11.79 -3.75
CA GLY A 113 13.84 -12.68 -2.65
C GLY A 113 13.08 -14.01 -2.69
N LYS A 114 13.12 -14.77 -1.60
CA LYS A 114 12.34 -16.00 -1.46
C LYS A 114 10.84 -15.68 -1.54
N LYS A 115 10.12 -16.32 -2.48
CA LYS A 115 8.67 -16.23 -2.59
C LYS A 115 8.02 -16.76 -1.30
N GLN A 116 7.23 -15.92 -0.65
CA GLN A 116 6.45 -16.27 0.54
C GLN A 116 5.06 -16.76 0.13
N GLU A 117 4.37 -17.44 1.04
CA GLU A 117 2.94 -17.71 0.90
C GLU A 117 2.17 -16.39 0.80
N GLY A 118 1.16 -16.33 -0.08
CA GLY A 118 0.38 -15.11 -0.34
C GLY A 118 0.97 -14.16 -1.38
N VAL A 119 2.14 -14.47 -1.97
CA VAL A 119 2.64 -13.72 -3.14
C VAL A 119 1.75 -14.00 -4.35
N ILE A 120 1.15 -12.94 -4.88
CA ILE A 120 0.33 -12.92 -6.08
C ILE A 120 1.23 -13.21 -7.29
N ASP A 121 0.90 -14.30 -7.98
CA ASP A 121 1.64 -14.75 -9.15
C ASP A 121 1.51 -13.80 -10.34
N GLU A 122 2.55 -13.75 -11.16
CA GLU A 122 2.49 -13.05 -12.43
C GLU A 122 1.46 -13.70 -13.36
N GLY A 123 0.76 -12.89 -14.14
CA GLY A 123 -0.28 -13.34 -15.07
C GLY A 123 -1.58 -12.61 -14.83
N PHE A 124 -2.70 -13.32 -14.96
CA PHE A 124 -4.03 -12.75 -14.75
C PHE A 124 -4.21 -12.22 -13.33
N ASP A 125 -3.62 -12.88 -12.34
CA ASP A 125 -3.76 -12.53 -10.93
C ASP A 125 -3.19 -11.15 -10.63
N LEU A 126 -1.94 -10.92 -11.04
CA LEU A 126 -1.29 -9.62 -10.92
C LEU A 126 -1.95 -8.56 -11.82
N TYR A 127 -2.45 -8.96 -12.99
CA TYR A 127 -3.18 -8.07 -13.89
C TYR A 127 -4.48 -7.55 -13.25
N PHE A 128 -5.30 -8.42 -12.65
CA PHE A 128 -6.51 -7.99 -11.96
C PHE A 128 -6.18 -7.20 -10.68
N THR A 129 -5.12 -7.56 -9.98
CA THR A 129 -4.61 -6.77 -8.85
C THR A 129 -4.21 -5.35 -9.28
N ASN A 130 -3.61 -5.19 -10.47
CA ASN A 130 -3.31 -3.86 -11.01
C ASN A 130 -4.56 -3.03 -11.26
N ILE A 131 -5.64 -3.65 -11.72
CA ILE A 131 -6.92 -2.96 -11.92
C ILE A 131 -7.49 -2.50 -10.58
N LEU A 132 -7.45 -3.35 -9.56
CA LEU A 132 -7.86 -2.97 -8.21
C LEU A 132 -7.04 -1.79 -7.67
N LEU A 133 -5.71 -1.86 -7.74
CA LEU A 133 -4.83 -0.78 -7.26
C LEU A 133 -5.05 0.53 -8.03
N LYS A 134 -5.28 0.43 -9.36
CA LYS A 134 -5.63 1.57 -10.21
C LYS A 134 -6.95 2.21 -9.76
N THR A 135 -7.98 1.40 -9.52
CA THR A 135 -9.30 1.88 -9.09
C THR A 135 -9.24 2.57 -7.74
N VAL A 136 -8.53 1.98 -6.77
CA VAL A 136 -8.31 2.59 -5.45
C VAL A 136 -7.55 3.92 -5.58
N LEU A 137 -6.49 3.97 -6.38
CA LEU A 137 -5.73 5.21 -6.61
C LEU A 137 -6.61 6.28 -7.28
N PHE A 138 -7.41 5.89 -8.26
CA PHE A 138 -8.33 6.80 -8.94
C PHE A 138 -9.37 7.39 -7.98
N TYR A 139 -9.98 6.55 -7.13
CA TYR A 139 -10.90 7.00 -6.10
C TYR A 139 -10.27 8.11 -5.25
N TRP A 140 -9.06 7.87 -4.71
CA TRP A 140 -8.40 8.84 -3.85
C TRP A 140 -8.00 10.13 -4.56
N ILE A 141 -7.54 10.06 -5.82
CA ILE A 141 -7.28 11.25 -6.64
C ILE A 141 -8.58 12.03 -6.86
N ALA A 142 -9.68 11.36 -7.16
CA ALA A 142 -10.97 12.02 -7.36
C ALA A 142 -11.48 12.67 -6.07
N LYS A 143 -11.32 12.03 -4.92
CA LYS A 143 -11.64 12.63 -3.61
C LYS A 143 -10.85 13.92 -3.35
N GLU A 144 -9.55 13.91 -3.64
CA GLU A 144 -8.70 15.12 -3.51
C GLU A 144 -9.17 16.24 -4.44
N LEU A 145 -9.67 15.88 -5.63
CA LEU A 145 -10.29 16.81 -6.57
C LEU A 145 -11.75 17.16 -6.22
N SER A 146 -12.20 16.85 -5.01
CA SER A 146 -13.53 17.16 -4.47
C SER A 146 -14.71 16.50 -5.22
N PHE A 147 -14.48 15.37 -5.90
CA PHE A 147 -15.59 14.55 -6.41
C PHE A 147 -16.33 13.88 -5.24
N THR A 148 -17.66 13.88 -5.30
CA THR A 148 -18.50 13.29 -4.24
C THR A 148 -18.59 11.77 -4.39
N ASP A 149 -18.88 11.07 -3.29
CA ASP A 149 -19.00 9.62 -3.31
C ASP A 149 -20.20 9.16 -4.14
N GLU A 150 -21.29 9.93 -4.17
CA GLU A 150 -22.46 9.63 -5.01
C GLU A 150 -22.12 9.62 -6.50
N LEU A 151 -21.30 10.58 -6.95
CA LEU A 151 -20.88 10.67 -8.35
C LEU A 151 -19.93 9.51 -8.70
N LEU A 152 -18.97 9.22 -7.83
CA LEU A 152 -18.01 8.12 -8.03
C LEU A 152 -18.70 6.76 -8.01
N LYS A 153 -19.65 6.57 -7.10
CA LYS A 153 -20.51 5.38 -7.05
C LYS A 153 -21.28 5.21 -8.36
N GLY A 154 -21.89 6.29 -8.88
CA GLY A 154 -22.60 6.25 -10.16
C GLY A 154 -21.72 5.74 -11.30
N TRP A 155 -20.49 6.24 -11.42
CA TRP A 155 -19.55 5.78 -12.44
C TRP A 155 -19.15 4.30 -12.28
N LEU A 156 -18.89 3.87 -11.04
CA LEU A 156 -18.54 2.47 -10.75
C LEU A 156 -19.73 1.52 -10.98
N ASP A 157 -20.94 1.97 -10.68
CA ASP A 157 -22.16 1.18 -10.87
C ASP A 157 -22.52 1.01 -12.35
N GLU A 158 -22.19 1.98 -13.20
CA GLU A 158 -22.43 1.88 -14.64
C GLU A 158 -21.37 1.06 -15.38
N ASP A 159 -20.15 0.92 -14.82
CA ASP A 159 -19.07 0.15 -15.44
C ASP A 159 -19.11 -1.34 -15.05
N TYR A 160 -19.97 -2.10 -15.74
CA TYR A 160 -20.08 -3.55 -15.56
C TYR A 160 -18.79 -4.32 -15.83
N ASN A 161 -17.98 -3.86 -16.79
CA ASN A 161 -16.72 -4.52 -17.13
C ASN A 161 -15.72 -4.37 -15.99
N LEU A 162 -15.57 -3.15 -15.45
CA LEU A 162 -14.71 -2.90 -14.31
C LEU A 162 -15.15 -3.72 -13.10
N LYS A 163 -16.46 -3.78 -12.81
CA LYS A 163 -17.00 -4.60 -11.72
C LYS A 163 -16.67 -6.09 -11.88
N ASP A 164 -16.77 -6.65 -13.08
CA ASP A 164 -16.37 -8.06 -13.33
C ASP A 164 -14.87 -8.25 -13.11
N MET A 165 -14.04 -7.33 -13.60
CA MET A 165 -12.59 -7.38 -13.41
C MET A 165 -12.17 -7.26 -11.95
N LEU A 166 -12.84 -6.40 -11.18
CA LEU A 166 -12.59 -6.24 -9.74
C LEU A 166 -12.93 -7.52 -8.97
N LYS A 167 -14.07 -8.16 -9.27
CA LYS A 167 -14.40 -9.48 -8.69
C LYS A 167 -13.32 -10.52 -8.95
N ARG A 168 -12.77 -10.57 -10.17
CA ARG A 168 -11.68 -11.49 -10.53
C ARG A 168 -10.37 -11.23 -9.79
N SER A 169 -10.10 -9.97 -9.41
CA SER A 169 -8.92 -9.63 -8.61
C SER A 169 -8.96 -10.23 -7.21
N LEU A 170 -10.15 -10.65 -6.77
CA LEU A 170 -10.42 -11.02 -5.39
C LEU A 170 -10.74 -12.52 -5.21
N THR A 171 -11.01 -13.25 -6.30
CA THR A 171 -11.11 -14.73 -6.32
C THR A 171 -9.78 -15.45 -6.06
N LEU A 172 -8.73 -14.70 -5.73
CA LEU A 172 -7.35 -15.15 -5.52
C LEU A 172 -6.98 -15.21 -4.03
N LEU A 173 -7.97 -15.01 -3.17
CA LEU A 173 -7.91 -15.11 -1.71
C LEU A 173 -8.47 -16.45 -1.24
#